data_AF-A0A2V5Q5Z0-F1
#
_entry.id   AF-A0A2V5Q5Z0-F1
#
_cell.length_a   1.000
_cell.length_b   1.000
_cell.length_c   1.000
_cell.angle_alpha   90.00
_cell.angle_beta   90.00
_cell.angle_gamma   90.00
#
_symmetry.space_group_name_H-M   'P 1'
#
loop_
_entity.id
_entity.type
_entity.pdbx_description
1 polymer ?
#
loop_
_entity_poly.entity_id
_entity_poly.type
_entity_poly.pdbx_seq_one_letter_code
_entity_poly.pdbx_strand_id
1 'polypeptide(L)' 'GKMSGGFAFLAYPVEYAASGVMSFIVGQDGIVYQKDLGPKTAELAKTLREYNPDKTWARVD' A
#
# COMPACT_ATOMS: atom_id res chain seq x y z
N GLY A 1 -0.16 13.29 3.19
CA GLY A 1 -0.42 14.26 2.09
C GLY A 1 -1.89 14.21 1.73
N LYS A 2 -2.50 15.30 1.26
CA LYS A 2 -3.90 15.30 0.81
C LYS A 2 -3.93 15.17 -0.71
N MET A 3 -4.53 14.11 -1.23
CA MET A 3 -4.73 13.94 -2.67
C MET A 3 -6.01 14.65 -3.11
N SER A 4 -5.86 15.76 -3.84
CA SER A 4 -6.93 16.32 -4.66
C SER A 4 -6.82 15.74 -6.07
N GLY A 5 -7.52 14.63 -6.34
CA GLY A 5 -7.80 14.14 -7.70
C GLY A 5 -6.87 13.08 -8.31
N GLY A 6 -6.02 12.40 -7.54
CA GLY A 6 -5.15 11.30 -8.05
C GLY A 6 -5.67 9.90 -7.69
N PHE A 7 -5.23 8.87 -8.44
CA PHE A 7 -5.44 7.46 -8.10
C PHE A 7 -4.15 6.82 -7.55
N ALA A 8 -4.31 5.73 -6.81
CA ALA A 8 -3.20 4.91 -6.34
C ALA A 8 -3.53 3.42 -6.46
N PHE A 9 -2.52 2.60 -6.74
CA PHE A 9 -2.65 1.15 -6.79
C PHE A 9 -2.04 0.53 -5.54
N LEU A 10 -2.71 -0.45 -4.94
CA LEU A 10 -2.20 -1.23 -3.82
C LEU A 10 -2.02 -2.69 -4.29
N ALA A 11 -0.79 -3.17 -4.30
CA ALA A 11 -0.44 -4.57 -4.56
C ALA A 11 -0.11 -5.26 -3.23
N TYR A 12 -0.64 -6.46 -3.04
CA TYR A 12 -0.42 -7.26 -1.84
C TYR A 12 -0.47 -8.76 -2.17
N PRO A 13 0.15 -9.64 -1.35
CA PRO A 13 0.11 -11.07 -1.58
C PRO A 13 -1.31 -11.63 -1.40
N VAL A 14 -1.70 -12.57 -2.27
CA VAL A 14 -3.00 -13.26 -2.17
C VAL A 14 -3.16 -13.96 -0.82
N GLU A 15 -2.08 -14.59 -0.36
CA GLU A 15 -1.94 -15.16 0.99
C GLU A 15 -0.72 -14.57 1.67
N TYR A 16 -0.97 -13.90 2.80
CA TYR A 16 0.09 -13.33 3.62
C TYR A 16 1.06 -14.41 4.11
N ALA A 17 2.36 -14.14 4.02
CA ALA A 17 3.47 -15.03 4.39
C ALA A 17 3.62 -16.31 3.54
N ALA A 18 2.74 -16.58 2.57
CA ALA A 18 2.90 -17.71 1.64
C ALA A 18 3.82 -17.37 0.46
N SER A 19 3.73 -16.14 -0.06
CA SER A 19 4.55 -15.63 -1.17
C SER A 19 5.36 -14.38 -0.80
N GLY A 20 5.13 -13.84 0.39
CA GLY A 20 5.71 -12.60 0.91
C GLY A 20 4.81 -11.95 1.94
N VAL A 21 5.33 -10.94 2.65
CA VAL A 21 4.58 -10.15 3.65
C VAL A 21 4.36 -8.70 3.21
N MET A 22 5.06 -8.25 2.17
CA MET A 22 5.09 -6.85 1.78
C MET A 22 3.88 -6.46 0.94
N SER A 23 3.33 -5.29 1.27
CA SER A 23 2.35 -4.57 0.46
C SER A 23 3.01 -3.35 -0.17
N PHE A 24 2.64 -3.04 -1.40
CA PHE A 24 3.18 -1.93 -2.18
C PHE A 24 2.07 -1.00 -2.60
N ILE A 25 2.26 0.30 -2.40
CA ILE A 25 1.34 1.33 -2.89
C ILE A 25 2.07 2.23 -3.88
N VAL A 26 1.45 2.45 -5.05
CA VAL A 26 1.98 3.29 -6.13
C VAL A 26 1.06 4.48 -6.31
N GLY A 27 1.64 5.68 -6.15
CA GLY A 27 0.98 6.94 -6.47
C GLY A 27 1.09 7.29 -7.95
N GLN A 28 0.32 8.28 -8.38
CA GLN A 28 0.33 8.80 -9.76
C GLN A 28 1.67 9.42 -10.18
N ASP A 29 2.49 9.84 -9.21
CA ASP A 29 3.86 10.33 -9.40
C ASP A 29 4.87 9.21 -9.71
N GLY A 30 4.41 7.94 -9.71
CA GLY A 30 5.26 6.77 -9.91
C GLY A 30 6.09 6.42 -8.67
N ILE A 31 5.89 7.10 -7.53
CA ILE A 31 6.59 6.77 -6.30
C ILE A 31 5.96 5.51 -5.70
N VAL A 32 6.78 4.51 -5.49
CA VAL A 32 6.41 3.25 -4.84
C VAL A 32 6.74 3.37 -3.35
N TYR A 33 5.78 3.03 -2.51
CA TYR A 33 6.01 2.80 -1.09
C TYR A 33 5.70 1.35 -0.73
N GLN A 34 6.42 0.81 0.24
CA GLN A 34 6.21 -0.52 0.78
C GLN A 34 5.92 -0.47 2.28
N LYS A 35 5.08 -1.39 2.73
CA LYS A 35 4.78 -1.60 4.14
C LYS A 35 4.30 -3.03 4.36
N ASP A 36 4.70 -3.61 5.49
CA ASP A 36 4.06 -4.82 6.01
C ASP A 36 2.75 -4.44 6.71
N LEU A 37 1.62 -4.84 6.13
CA LEU A 37 0.26 -4.63 6.66
C LEU A 37 -0.23 -5.82 7.50
N GLY A 38 0.58 -6.87 7.63
CA GLY A 38 0.28 -8.06 8.43
C GLY A 38 -0.76 -9.00 7.81
N PRO A 39 -1.20 -10.02 8.56
CA PRO A 39 -2.15 -11.03 8.08
C PRO A 39 -3.49 -10.47 7.59
N LYS A 40 -3.86 -9.26 8.02
CA LYS A 40 -5.12 -8.59 7.67
C LYS A 40 -5.00 -7.70 6.43
N THR A 41 -3.93 -7.84 5.65
CA THR A 41 -3.66 -7.02 4.47
C THR A 41 -4.85 -6.99 3.50
N ALA A 42 -5.50 -8.14 3.23
CA ALA A 42 -6.64 -8.19 2.31
C ALA A 42 -7.89 -7.43 2.82
N GLU A 43 -8.11 -7.38 4.14
CA GLU A 43 -9.19 -6.60 4.74
C GLU A 43 -8.86 -5.11 4.71
N LEU A 44 -7.62 -4.75 5.06
CA LEU A 44 -7.13 -3.37 5.03
C LEU A 44 -7.13 -2.79 3.61
N ALA A 45 -6.78 -3.60 2.60
CA ALA A 45 -6.81 -3.19 1.20
C ALA A 45 -8.21 -2.78 0.75
N LYS A 46 -9.25 -3.47 1.22
CA LYS A 46 -10.66 -3.15 0.88
C LYS A 46 -11.17 -1.89 1.59
N THR A 47 -10.60 -1.54 2.74
CA THR A 47 -10.99 -0.34 3.50
C THR A 47 -10.18 0.89 3.12
N LEU A 48 -9.05 0.72 2.42
CA LEU A 48 -8.23 1.81 1.92
C LEU A 48 -8.99 2.59 0.83
N ARG A 49 -9.57 3.72 1.22
CA ARG A 49 -10.27 4.64 0.30
C ARG A 49 -9.46 5.87 -0.06
N GLU A 50 -8.41 6.15 0.71
CA GLU A 50 -7.57 7.33 0.54
C GLU A 50 -6.11 6.92 0.51
N TYR A 51 -5.37 7.50 -0.43
CA TYR A 51 -3.93 7.40 -0.49
C TYR A 51 -3.32 8.27 0.61
N ASN A 52 -3.08 7.67 1.78
CA ASN A 52 -2.41 8.32 2.90
C ASN A 52 -1.24 7.46 3.39
N PRO A 53 -0.09 7.46 2.66
CA PRO A 53 1.14 6.93 3.22
C PRO A 53 1.53 7.79 4.42
N ASP A 54 1.21 7.29 5.62
CA ASP A 54 1.71 7.82 6.87
C ASP A 54 3.23 7.54 7.01
N LYS A 55 3.82 7.94 8.14
CA LYS A 55 5.25 7.76 8.40
C LYS A 55 5.70 6.30 8.51
N THR A 56 4.77 5.33 8.52
CA THR A 56 5.08 3.90 8.61
C THR A 56 5.29 3.25 7.25
N TRP A 57 5.02 3.97 6.16
CA TRP A 57 5.34 3.53 4.81
C TRP A 57 6.78 3.90 4.46
N ALA A 58 7.55 2.91 4.00
CA ALA A 58 8.90 3.13 3.51
C ALA A 58 8.87 3.36 2.01
N ARG A 59 9.52 4.40 1.51
CA ARG A 59 9.71 4.58 0.07
C ARG A 59 10.62 3.47 -0.45
N VAL A 60 10.27 2.90 -1.60
CA VAL A 60 11.14 1.99 -2.36
C VAL A 60 12.01 2.84 -3.28
N ASP A 61 13.33 2.67 -3.20
CA ASP A 61 14.31 3.26 -4.13
C ASP A 61 14.64 2.29 -5.27
#